data_AF-A0A1Y1LWL3-F1
#
_entry.id   AF-A0A1Y1LWL3-F1
#
_cell.length_a   1.000
_cell.length_b   1.000
_cell.length_c   1.000
_cell.angle_alpha   90.00
_cell.angle_beta   90.00
_cell.angle_gamma   90.00
#
_symmetry.space_group_name_H-M   'P 1'
#
loop_
_entity.id
_entity.type
_entity.pdbx_description
1 polymer ?
#
loop_
_entity_poly.entity_id
_entity_poly.type
_entity_poly.pdbx_seq_one_letter_code
_entity_poly.pdbx_strand_id
1 'polypeptide(L)'
;GSLGKLYMRYRTVFAAFPLLIVTLVLRKQFRVYDQTGIFIPFSEALDLSLRRSIPLLLVSLTLLAVSPEGTSNAIPNLIWSKRHLNAFHRNELLIGTENPSFCLLVPLIGLVCIGVCAVLHYVVLALTRSLGILYAFFSNAPTTETASHKRIASQALVPSTPRRRMVSTVVLLFLVSTFIPYQFAYLVACLVQLFTTVRAHRISNIADSTSNANYYRYVHSILLLMMWVLPINLPILAVWIRNLAVHWLTPFSSHHNVLSIMPFILLVENLTTGKMVPQVTSRLRHVTSVLLFGTAFCAAVYGVSHAYILHYLVNIIAAWLVILHSTADSWSIAGFGAMFEGGTDESRNRRKTP
;
A
#
# COMPACT_ATOMS: atom_id res chain seq x y z
N GLY A 1 -26.62 -19.92 -16.31
CA GLY A 1 -25.64 -19.30 -15.41
C GLY A 1 -25.32 -17.87 -15.86
N SER A 2 -26.02 -16.88 -15.31
CA SER A 2 -25.87 -15.45 -15.67
C SER A 2 -24.76 -14.76 -14.85
N LEU A 3 -24.64 -15.11 -13.57
CA LEU A 3 -23.68 -14.53 -12.63
C LEU A 3 -22.21 -14.79 -12.99
N GLY A 4 -21.88 -15.96 -13.54
CA GLY A 4 -20.51 -16.31 -13.95
C GLY A 4 -20.00 -15.48 -15.14
N LYS A 5 -20.88 -15.17 -16.11
CA LYS A 5 -20.54 -14.29 -17.25
C LYS A 5 -20.40 -12.83 -16.81
N LEU A 6 -21.20 -12.40 -15.83
CA LEU A 6 -21.08 -11.09 -15.20
C LEU A 6 -19.74 -10.96 -14.45
N TYR A 7 -19.37 -11.94 -13.62
CA TYR A 7 -18.10 -11.95 -12.91
C TYR A 7 -16.89 -11.85 -13.86
N MET A 8 -16.89 -12.60 -14.97
CA MET A 8 -15.80 -12.54 -15.95
C MET A 8 -15.71 -11.19 -16.65
N ARG A 9 -16.84 -10.48 -16.86
CA ARG A 9 -16.88 -9.15 -17.49
C ARG A 9 -16.54 -8.01 -16.53
N TYR A 10 -16.89 -8.12 -15.24
CA TYR A 10 -16.73 -7.05 -14.24
C TYR A 10 -15.60 -7.31 -13.23
N ARG A 11 -14.76 -8.33 -13.43
CA ARG A 11 -13.67 -8.69 -12.50
C ARG A 11 -12.74 -7.52 -12.15
N THR A 12 -12.46 -6.64 -13.11
CA THR A 12 -11.60 -5.46 -12.92
C THR A 12 -12.28 -4.37 -12.09
N VAL A 13 -13.61 -4.26 -12.15
CA VAL A 13 -14.40 -3.33 -11.33
C VAL A 13 -14.23 -3.65 -9.84
N PHE A 14 -14.23 -4.94 -9.50
CA PHE A 14 -13.99 -5.43 -8.13
C PHE A 14 -12.54 -5.26 -7.65
N ALA A 15 -11.62 -4.77 -8.50
CA ALA A 15 -10.29 -4.32 -8.07
C ALA A 15 -10.22 -2.78 -8.02
N ALA A 16 -10.82 -2.10 -9.01
CA ALA A 16 -10.79 -0.66 -9.17
C ALA A 16 -11.56 0.11 -8.09
N PHE A 17 -12.83 -0.24 -7.88
CA PHE A 17 -13.71 0.47 -6.93
C PHE A 17 -13.29 0.27 -5.47
N PRO A 18 -12.88 -0.94 -5.04
CA PRO A 18 -12.34 -1.10 -3.70
C PRO A 18 -11.06 -0.30 -3.46
N LEU A 19 -10.17 -0.20 -4.47
CA LEU A 19 -8.98 0.63 -4.35
C LEU A 19 -9.32 2.12 -4.23
N LEU A 20 -10.33 2.60 -4.96
CA LEU A 20 -10.88 3.95 -4.76
C LEU A 20 -11.33 4.16 -3.31
N ILE A 21 -12.06 3.21 -2.73
CA ILE A 21 -12.56 3.33 -1.36
C ILE A 21 -11.40 3.36 -0.37
N VAL A 22 -10.46 2.41 -0.46
CA VAL A 22 -9.33 2.32 0.46
C VAL A 22 -8.42 3.56 0.38
N THR A 23 -8.18 4.10 -0.81
CA THR A 23 -7.37 5.32 -0.96
C THR A 23 -8.06 6.57 -0.42
N LEU A 24 -9.39 6.67 -0.54
CA LEU A 24 -10.17 7.74 0.11
C LEU A 24 -10.17 7.61 1.64
N VAL A 25 -10.30 6.39 2.17
CA VAL A 25 -10.22 6.11 3.61
C VAL A 25 -8.84 6.49 4.13
N LEU A 26 -7.78 6.06 3.44
CA LEU A 26 -6.41 6.39 3.80
C LEU A 26 -6.15 7.91 3.74
N ARG A 27 -6.71 8.61 2.74
CA ARG A 27 -6.67 10.07 2.66
C ARG A 27 -7.31 10.72 3.89
N LYS A 28 -8.43 10.17 4.37
CA LYS A 28 -9.11 10.66 5.56
C LYS A 28 -8.26 10.40 6.82
N GLN A 29 -7.64 9.23 6.94
CA GLN A 29 -6.72 8.90 8.05
C GLN A 29 -5.55 9.88 8.10
N PHE A 30 -4.84 10.11 6.98
CA PHE A 30 -3.74 11.07 6.92
C PHE A 30 -4.19 12.49 7.26
N ARG A 31 -5.35 12.93 6.76
CA ARG A 31 -5.87 14.27 7.07
C ARG A 31 -6.15 14.46 8.56
N VAL A 32 -6.72 13.45 9.22
CA VAL A 32 -6.97 13.51 10.67
C VAL A 32 -5.65 13.43 11.43
N TYR A 33 -4.75 12.52 11.05
CA TYR A 33 -3.42 12.38 11.65
C TYR A 33 -2.61 13.68 11.60
N ASP A 34 -2.58 14.36 10.45
CA ASP A 34 -1.85 15.62 10.32
C ASP A 34 -2.46 16.77 11.16
N GLN A 35 -3.74 16.67 11.53
CA GLN A 35 -4.44 17.67 12.35
C GLN A 35 -4.36 17.39 13.85
N THR A 36 -4.50 16.13 14.25
CA THR A 36 -4.66 15.73 15.65
C THR A 36 -3.45 15.01 16.23
N GLY A 37 -2.52 14.54 15.38
CA GLY A 37 -1.44 13.64 15.77
C GLY A 37 -1.90 12.21 16.07
N ILE A 38 -3.19 11.90 15.93
CA ILE A 38 -3.76 10.58 16.20
C ILE A 38 -4.15 9.92 14.88
N PHE A 39 -3.57 8.76 14.62
CA PHE A 39 -3.93 7.96 13.46
C PHE A 39 -5.18 7.14 13.83
N ILE A 40 -6.32 7.50 13.26
CA ILE A 40 -7.60 6.83 13.55
C ILE A 40 -7.67 5.43 12.92
N PRO A 41 -8.40 4.48 13.52
CA PRO A 41 -8.60 3.16 12.94
C PRO A 41 -9.31 3.23 11.59
N PHE A 42 -9.08 2.20 10.76
CA PHE A 42 -9.63 2.15 9.41
C PHE A 42 -11.17 2.18 9.39
N SER A 43 -11.84 1.50 10.33
CA SER A 43 -13.30 1.49 10.44
C SER A 43 -13.90 2.87 10.72
N GLU A 44 -13.28 3.65 11.61
CA GLU A 44 -13.69 5.03 11.90
C GLU A 44 -13.46 5.95 10.70
N ALA A 45 -12.30 5.82 10.04
CA ALA A 45 -12.03 6.57 8.83
C ALA A 45 -12.97 6.22 7.67
N LEU A 46 -13.43 4.96 7.60
CA LEU A 46 -14.44 4.50 6.66
C LEU A 46 -15.79 5.16 6.95
N ASP A 47 -16.27 5.14 8.20
CA ASP A 47 -17.53 5.83 8.58
C ASP A 47 -17.48 7.33 8.21
N LEU A 48 -16.40 8.02 8.57
CA LEU A 48 -16.22 9.43 8.23
C LEU A 48 -16.16 9.69 6.72
N SER A 49 -15.62 8.74 5.95
CA SER A 49 -15.53 8.85 4.48
C SER A 49 -16.89 8.56 3.81
N LEU A 50 -17.70 7.68 4.38
CA LEU A 50 -19.04 7.34 3.93
C LEU A 50 -20.02 8.50 4.09
N ARG A 51 -19.83 9.38 5.07
CA ARG A 51 -20.71 10.54 5.29
C ARG A 51 -20.57 11.65 4.25
N ARG A 52 -19.43 11.74 3.54
CA ARG A 52 -19.17 12.88 2.64
C ARG A 52 -18.36 12.53 1.41
N SER A 53 -17.14 12.00 1.57
CA SER A 53 -16.18 11.87 0.46
C SER A 53 -16.58 10.82 -0.56
N ILE A 54 -16.99 9.63 -0.10
CA ILE A 54 -17.33 8.51 -0.98
C ILE A 54 -18.63 8.79 -1.75
N PRO A 55 -19.75 9.21 -1.10
CA PRO A 55 -20.98 9.53 -1.84
C PRO A 55 -20.78 10.66 -2.84
N LEU A 56 -20.06 11.73 -2.47
CA LEU A 56 -19.81 12.85 -3.38
C LEU A 56 -19.03 12.39 -4.62
N LEU A 57 -18.00 11.56 -4.44
CA LEU A 57 -17.24 11.03 -5.57
C LEU A 57 -18.09 10.09 -6.44
N LEU A 58 -18.88 9.18 -5.83
CA LEU A 58 -19.80 8.32 -6.57
C LEU A 58 -20.86 9.11 -7.35
N VAL A 59 -21.44 10.15 -6.76
CA VAL A 59 -22.38 11.05 -7.45
C VAL A 59 -21.67 11.78 -8.59
N SER A 60 -20.45 12.30 -8.38
CA SER A 60 -19.70 12.97 -9.44
C SER A 60 -19.38 12.04 -10.61
N LEU A 61 -19.04 10.78 -10.35
CA LEU A 61 -18.82 9.77 -11.39
C LEU A 61 -20.12 9.41 -12.11
N THR A 62 -21.22 9.33 -11.37
CA THR A 62 -22.56 9.09 -11.92
C THR A 62 -22.98 10.24 -12.86
N LEU A 63 -22.74 11.50 -12.46
CA LEU A 63 -23.00 12.67 -13.30
C LEU A 63 -22.09 12.69 -14.54
N LEU A 64 -20.81 12.33 -14.38
CA LEU A 64 -19.88 12.21 -15.49
C LEU A 64 -20.31 11.13 -16.50
N ALA A 65 -20.88 10.02 -16.01
CA ALA A 65 -21.40 8.94 -16.85
C ALA A 65 -22.69 9.31 -17.60
N VAL A 66 -23.47 10.26 -17.08
CA VAL A 66 -24.76 10.69 -17.69
C VAL A 66 -24.60 11.89 -18.63
N SER A 67 -23.45 12.58 -18.62
CA SER A 67 -23.21 13.78 -19.44
C SER A 67 -23.45 13.50 -20.94
N PRO A 68 -24.53 14.03 -21.55
CA PRO A 68 -24.84 13.79 -22.96
C PRO A 68 -23.81 14.43 -23.90
N GLU A 69 -23.59 13.84 -25.09
CA GLU A 69 -22.61 14.25 -26.12
C GLU A 69 -22.88 15.64 -26.78
N GLY A 70 -23.58 16.57 -26.13
CA GLY A 70 -24.27 17.68 -26.81
C GLY A 70 -23.77 19.11 -26.62
N THR A 71 -22.69 19.39 -25.88
CA THR A 71 -22.27 20.80 -25.63
C THR A 71 -20.78 21.04 -25.85
N SER A 72 -20.29 20.69 -27.03
CA SER A 72 -18.89 20.90 -27.45
C SER A 72 -18.58 22.29 -28.03
N ASN A 73 -19.35 23.33 -27.69
CA ASN A 73 -19.15 24.68 -28.26
C ASN A 73 -18.82 25.81 -27.25
N ALA A 74 -18.64 25.54 -25.94
CA ALA A 74 -18.55 26.62 -24.95
C ALA A 74 -17.35 26.59 -23.99
N ILE A 75 -16.26 25.85 -24.28
CA ILE A 75 -15.02 25.95 -23.48
C ILE A 75 -13.87 26.45 -24.35
N PRO A 76 -13.30 27.65 -24.07
CA PRO A 76 -12.18 28.18 -24.83
C PRO A 76 -10.91 27.37 -24.53
N ASN A 77 -10.51 26.59 -25.54
CA ASN A 77 -9.19 26.14 -26.01
C ASN A 77 -7.88 26.28 -25.19
N LEU A 78 -7.85 26.54 -23.88
CA LEU A 78 -6.58 26.95 -23.24
C LEU A 78 -5.76 25.84 -22.56
N ILE A 79 -6.28 24.69 -22.10
CA ILE A 79 -5.43 23.78 -21.27
C ILE A 79 -5.52 22.26 -21.54
N TRP A 80 -6.48 21.73 -22.31
CA TRP A 80 -6.53 20.28 -22.57
C TRP A 80 -6.84 19.98 -24.04
N SER A 81 -5.87 19.37 -24.73
CA SER A 81 -6.00 18.95 -26.14
C SER A 81 -7.29 18.16 -26.37
N LYS A 82 -8.15 18.67 -27.26
CA LYS A 82 -9.44 18.07 -27.69
C LYS A 82 -9.34 16.58 -28.05
N ARG A 83 -8.15 16.06 -28.39
CA ARG A 83 -7.91 14.63 -28.64
C ARG A 83 -8.06 13.74 -27.41
N HIS A 84 -7.64 14.21 -26.23
CA HIS A 84 -7.77 13.41 -25.01
C HIS A 84 -9.22 13.35 -24.54
N LEU A 85 -9.94 14.48 -24.58
CA LEU A 85 -11.36 14.55 -24.22
C LEU A 85 -12.26 13.70 -25.13
N ASN A 86 -11.98 13.66 -26.44
CA ASN A 86 -12.70 12.76 -27.35
C ASN A 86 -12.35 11.28 -27.10
N ALA A 87 -11.16 10.96 -26.59
CA ALA A 87 -10.78 9.60 -26.17
C ALA A 87 -11.41 9.21 -24.81
N PHE A 88 -11.64 10.17 -23.91
CA PHE A 88 -12.46 9.99 -22.71
C PHE A 88 -13.94 9.71 -23.04
N HIS A 89 -14.43 10.22 -24.18
CA HIS A 89 -15.82 10.03 -24.62
C HIS A 89 -16.04 8.71 -25.36
N ARG A 90 -15.07 8.26 -26.18
CA ARG A 90 -15.21 7.04 -26.99
C ARG A 90 -15.02 5.73 -26.23
N ASN A 91 -14.35 5.75 -25.08
CA ASN A 91 -14.07 4.54 -24.31
C ASN A 91 -14.97 4.47 -23.09
N GLU A 92 -16.01 3.63 -23.17
CA GLU A 92 -16.48 2.76 -22.09
C GLU A 92 -16.34 3.29 -20.65
N LEU A 93 -16.70 4.55 -20.42
CA LEU A 93 -16.37 5.25 -19.19
C LEU A 93 -17.31 4.72 -18.10
N LEU A 94 -16.76 3.82 -17.27
CA LEU A 94 -17.34 3.18 -16.10
C LEU A 94 -18.07 1.83 -16.31
N ILE A 95 -18.80 1.58 -17.41
CA ILE A 95 -19.45 0.26 -17.65
C ILE A 95 -19.59 -0.11 -19.15
N GLY A 96 -19.41 0.82 -20.08
CA GLY A 96 -19.51 0.53 -21.52
C GLY A 96 -20.92 0.16 -21.99
N THR A 97 -21.95 0.80 -21.42
CA THR A 97 -23.34 0.60 -21.85
C THR A 97 -24.00 1.94 -22.20
N GLU A 98 -24.62 1.99 -23.38
CA GLU A 98 -25.22 3.20 -23.97
C GLU A 98 -26.52 3.66 -23.29
N ASN A 99 -27.06 2.89 -22.32
CA ASN A 99 -28.39 3.17 -21.76
C ASN A 99 -28.32 4.04 -20.48
N PRO A 100 -29.10 5.13 -20.39
CA PRO A 100 -29.17 6.01 -19.20
C PRO A 100 -29.54 5.32 -17.89
N SER A 101 -30.20 4.15 -17.96
CA SER A 101 -30.58 3.34 -16.80
C SER A 101 -29.39 2.71 -16.05
N PHE A 102 -28.20 2.64 -16.67
CA PHE A 102 -26.98 2.16 -16.01
C PHE A 102 -26.31 3.20 -15.08
N CYS A 103 -26.86 4.41 -15.02
CA CYS A 103 -26.48 5.45 -14.06
C CYS A 103 -26.53 4.94 -12.59
N LEU A 104 -27.57 4.18 -12.22
CA LEU A 104 -27.72 3.63 -10.87
C LEU A 104 -26.74 2.50 -10.55
N LEU A 105 -26.07 1.94 -11.58
CA LEU A 105 -25.14 0.84 -11.40
C LEU A 105 -23.85 1.29 -10.71
N VAL A 106 -23.38 2.52 -10.95
CA VAL A 106 -22.15 3.06 -10.33
C VAL A 106 -22.30 3.21 -8.81
N PRO A 107 -23.35 3.85 -8.25
CA PRO A 107 -23.59 3.87 -6.81
C PRO A 107 -23.81 2.48 -6.21
N LEU A 108 -24.50 1.57 -6.92
CA LEU A 108 -24.75 0.21 -6.44
C LEU A 108 -23.45 -0.62 -6.35
N ILE A 109 -22.60 -0.56 -7.37
CA ILE A 109 -21.27 -1.17 -7.35
C ILE A 109 -20.43 -0.55 -6.23
N GLY A 110 -20.48 0.77 -6.07
CA GLY A 110 -19.82 1.48 -4.97
C GLY A 110 -20.25 0.94 -3.60
N LEU A 111 -21.56 0.77 -3.38
CA LEU A 111 -22.13 0.23 -2.15
C LEU A 111 -21.65 -1.20 -1.88
N VAL A 112 -21.68 -2.08 -2.88
CA VAL A 112 -21.17 -3.46 -2.75
C VAL A 112 -19.68 -3.43 -2.42
N CYS A 113 -18.89 -2.61 -3.11
CA CYS A 113 -17.45 -2.48 -2.87
C CYS A 113 -17.11 -1.94 -1.48
N ILE A 114 -17.94 -1.05 -0.91
CA ILE A 114 -17.81 -0.61 0.49
C ILE A 114 -17.96 -1.80 1.43
N GLY A 115 -19.01 -2.63 1.22
CA GLY A 115 -19.23 -3.84 1.99
C GLY A 115 -18.05 -4.81 1.90
N VAL A 116 -17.53 -5.05 0.68
CA VAL A 116 -16.36 -5.92 0.48
C VAL A 116 -15.11 -5.35 1.16
N CYS A 117 -14.88 -4.04 1.10
CA CYS A 117 -13.78 -3.39 1.83
C CYS A 117 -13.90 -3.59 3.35
N ALA A 118 -15.11 -3.45 3.90
CA ALA A 118 -15.37 -3.68 5.32
C ALA A 118 -15.12 -5.14 5.70
N VAL A 119 -15.63 -6.10 4.91
CA VAL A 119 -15.39 -7.54 5.13
C VAL A 119 -13.90 -7.84 5.09
N LEU A 120 -13.16 -7.37 4.08
CA LEU A 120 -11.72 -7.57 3.98
C LEU A 120 -10.99 -6.99 5.20
N HIS A 121 -11.38 -5.79 5.66
CA HIS A 121 -10.84 -5.19 6.87
C HIS A 121 -11.01 -6.11 8.10
N TYR A 122 -12.22 -6.63 8.32
CA TYR A 122 -12.48 -7.54 9.44
C TYR A 122 -11.78 -8.90 9.29
N VAL A 123 -11.65 -9.42 8.06
CA VAL A 123 -10.90 -10.66 7.79
C VAL A 123 -9.42 -10.48 8.12
N VAL A 124 -8.79 -9.38 7.67
CA VAL A 124 -7.38 -9.08 7.97
C VAL A 124 -7.18 -8.84 9.47
N LEU A 125 -8.14 -8.20 10.14
CA LEU A 125 -8.12 -8.02 11.59
C LEU A 125 -8.20 -9.37 12.33
N ALA A 126 -9.12 -10.25 11.93
CA ALA A 126 -9.26 -11.58 12.50
C ALA A 126 -7.99 -12.42 12.27
N LEU A 127 -7.41 -12.36 11.07
CA LEU A 127 -6.15 -13.01 10.74
C LEU A 127 -4.98 -12.49 11.58
N THR A 128 -4.89 -11.18 11.76
CA THR A 128 -3.82 -10.56 12.57
C THR A 128 -3.92 -10.98 14.04
N ARG A 129 -5.16 -11.04 14.57
CA ARG A 129 -5.43 -11.50 15.93
C ARG A 129 -5.13 -12.98 16.11
N SER A 130 -5.56 -13.84 15.19
CA SER A 130 -5.33 -15.29 15.27
C SER A 130 -3.84 -15.62 15.20
N LEU A 131 -3.10 -15.01 14.29
CA LEU A 131 -1.63 -15.14 14.21
C LEU A 131 -0.95 -14.58 15.47
N GLY A 132 -1.48 -13.49 16.03
CA GLY A 132 -1.02 -12.92 17.29
C GLY A 132 -1.17 -13.90 18.46
N ILE A 133 -2.31 -14.57 18.58
CA ILE A 133 -2.56 -15.60 19.61
C ILE A 133 -1.65 -16.81 19.39
N LEU A 134 -1.55 -17.29 18.15
CA LEU A 134 -0.70 -18.42 17.78
C LEU A 134 0.77 -18.16 18.14
N TYR A 135 1.28 -16.96 17.86
CA TYR A 135 2.63 -16.57 18.24
C TYR A 135 2.80 -16.51 19.77
N ALA A 136 1.77 -16.12 20.54
CA ALA A 136 1.84 -16.13 22.00
C ALA A 136 1.95 -17.56 22.51
N PHE A 137 1.09 -18.44 21.99
CA PHE A 137 1.03 -19.84 22.36
C PHE A 137 2.37 -20.56 22.13
N PHE A 138 3.01 -20.34 20.99
CA PHE A 138 4.33 -20.93 20.71
C PHE A 138 5.49 -20.27 21.47
N SER A 139 5.32 -19.02 21.92
CA SER A 139 6.35 -18.27 22.64
C SER A 139 6.27 -18.45 24.17
N ASN A 140 5.48 -19.40 24.67
CA ASN A 140 5.27 -19.69 26.10
C ASN A 140 6.56 -20.19 26.78
N ALA A 141 7.51 -19.28 27.03
CA ALA A 141 8.51 -19.41 28.07
C ALA A 141 7.96 -18.69 29.33
N PRO A 142 7.86 -19.37 30.49
CA PRO A 142 7.34 -18.75 31.70
C PRO A 142 8.36 -17.73 32.19
N THR A 143 8.09 -16.44 31.97
CA THR A 143 8.91 -15.38 32.54
C THR A 143 8.03 -14.28 33.10
N THR A 144 8.27 -14.02 34.38
CA THR A 144 7.68 -13.01 35.25
C THR A 144 7.29 -11.73 34.50
N GLU A 145 6.03 -11.33 34.63
CA GLU A 145 5.35 -10.34 33.79
C GLU A 145 6.17 -9.05 33.59
N THR A 146 6.79 -8.53 34.63
CA THR A 146 7.58 -7.28 34.59
C THR A 146 8.90 -7.36 33.80
N ALA A 147 9.57 -8.52 33.76
CA ALA A 147 10.80 -8.71 32.98
C ALA A 147 10.51 -9.09 31.50
N SER A 148 9.35 -9.71 31.27
CA SER A 148 8.85 -10.12 29.95
C SER A 148 8.41 -8.91 29.11
N HIS A 149 7.70 -7.93 29.69
CA HIS A 149 7.33 -6.68 28.99
C HIS A 149 8.56 -5.94 28.42
N LYS A 150 9.65 -5.88 29.18
CA LYS A 150 10.90 -5.20 28.76
C LYS A 150 11.69 -6.04 27.74
N ARG A 151 11.77 -7.37 27.91
CA ARG A 151 12.44 -8.29 26.97
C ARG A 151 11.71 -8.45 25.63
N ILE A 152 10.38 -8.50 25.61
CA ILE A 152 9.59 -8.60 24.38
C ILE A 152 9.65 -7.28 23.60
N ALA A 153 9.57 -6.13 24.28
CA ALA A 153 9.75 -4.83 23.63
C ALA A 153 11.16 -4.66 23.01
N SER A 154 12.20 -5.24 23.65
CA SER A 154 13.58 -5.19 23.16
C SER A 154 13.93 -6.28 22.12
N GLN A 155 13.25 -7.43 22.13
CA GLN A 155 13.42 -8.50 21.13
C GLN A 155 12.53 -8.34 19.88
N ALA A 156 11.37 -7.71 20.01
CA ALA A 156 10.42 -7.55 18.90
C ALA A 156 10.84 -6.48 17.87
N LEU A 157 11.71 -5.55 18.28
CA LEU A 157 12.28 -4.51 17.44
C LEU A 157 13.80 -4.58 17.40
N VAL A 158 14.43 -5.77 17.51
CA VAL A 158 15.88 -5.89 17.28
C VAL A 158 16.15 -5.35 15.89
N PRO A 159 16.81 -4.20 15.76
CA PRO A 159 17.16 -3.70 14.46
C PRO A 159 18.17 -4.69 13.91
N SER A 160 17.86 -5.41 12.82
CA SER A 160 18.96 -5.94 12.02
C SER A 160 19.84 -4.76 11.65
N THR A 161 21.16 -4.94 11.77
CA THR A 161 22.10 -3.85 11.56
C THR A 161 21.79 -3.16 10.23
N PRO A 162 21.81 -1.82 10.16
CA PRO A 162 21.44 -1.07 8.96
C PRO A 162 22.24 -1.55 7.74
N ARG A 163 23.49 -1.98 7.96
CA ARG A 163 24.36 -2.61 6.96
C ARG A 163 23.82 -3.95 6.43
N ARG A 164 23.36 -4.87 7.30
CA ARG A 164 22.79 -6.16 6.87
C ARG A 164 21.45 -5.97 6.14
N ARG A 165 20.69 -4.95 6.53
CA ARG A 165 19.43 -4.56 5.87
C ARG A 165 19.66 -4.01 4.48
N MET A 166 20.53 -3.01 4.34
CA MET A 166 20.90 -2.46 3.05
C MET A 166 21.45 -3.54 2.12
N VAL A 167 22.31 -4.44 2.62
CA VAL A 167 22.80 -5.58 1.83
C VAL A 167 21.64 -6.51 1.45
N SER A 168 20.74 -6.85 2.36
CA SER A 168 19.58 -7.71 2.06
C SER A 168 18.64 -7.08 1.03
N THR A 169 18.39 -5.77 1.12
CA THR A 169 17.53 -5.02 0.19
C THR A 169 18.19 -4.90 -1.18
N VAL A 170 19.49 -4.59 -1.24
CA VAL A 170 20.24 -4.55 -2.50
C VAL A 170 20.31 -5.93 -3.15
N VAL A 171 20.58 -6.99 -2.38
CA VAL A 171 20.59 -8.37 -2.88
C VAL A 171 19.20 -8.78 -3.36
N LEU A 172 18.12 -8.44 -2.62
CA LEU A 172 16.75 -8.72 -3.04
C LEU A 172 16.41 -7.97 -4.34
N LEU A 173 16.73 -6.68 -4.43
CA LEU A 173 16.49 -5.88 -5.64
C LEU A 173 17.30 -6.40 -6.83
N PHE A 174 18.55 -6.81 -6.61
CA PHE A 174 19.37 -7.46 -7.62
C PHE A 174 18.74 -8.77 -8.09
N LEU A 175 18.31 -9.63 -7.17
CA LEU A 175 17.65 -10.90 -7.45
C LEU A 175 16.34 -10.72 -8.25
N VAL A 176 15.56 -9.70 -7.93
CA VAL A 176 14.34 -9.32 -8.68
C VAL A 176 14.69 -8.75 -10.06
N SER A 177 15.81 -8.06 -10.17
CA SER A 177 16.28 -7.54 -11.45
C SER A 177 16.79 -8.64 -12.38
N THR A 178 17.31 -9.76 -11.87
CA THR A 178 18.01 -10.76 -12.69
C THR A 178 17.30 -12.11 -12.82
N PHE A 179 16.55 -12.55 -11.81
CA PHE A 179 16.01 -13.93 -11.78
C PHE A 179 14.52 -14.03 -11.44
N ILE A 180 13.98 -13.09 -10.67
CA ILE A 180 12.65 -13.22 -10.06
C ILE A 180 11.70 -12.14 -10.57
N PRO A 181 10.48 -12.47 -11.04
CA PRO A 181 9.49 -11.49 -11.44
C PRO A 181 9.07 -10.62 -10.25
N TYR A 182 8.86 -9.32 -10.47
CA TYR A 182 8.51 -8.38 -9.40
C TYR A 182 7.21 -8.75 -8.67
N GLN A 183 6.31 -9.49 -9.33
CA GLN A 183 5.05 -9.98 -8.75
C GLN A 183 5.32 -10.95 -7.59
N PHE A 184 6.37 -11.77 -7.67
CA PHE A 184 6.78 -12.63 -6.57
C PHE A 184 7.33 -11.80 -5.40
N ALA A 185 8.18 -10.81 -5.69
CA ALA A 185 8.69 -9.91 -4.68
C ALA A 185 7.58 -9.13 -3.98
N TYR A 186 6.53 -8.74 -4.71
CA TYR A 186 5.32 -8.13 -4.15
C TYR A 186 4.60 -9.07 -3.18
N LEU A 187 4.44 -10.35 -3.56
CA LEU A 187 3.85 -11.36 -2.67
C LEU A 187 4.67 -11.49 -1.37
N VAL A 188 6.00 -11.58 -1.47
CA VAL A 188 6.89 -11.65 -0.31
C VAL A 188 6.76 -10.38 0.55
N ALA A 189 6.71 -9.20 -0.07
CA ALA A 189 6.50 -7.93 0.64
C ALA A 189 5.16 -7.91 1.39
N CYS A 190 4.07 -8.40 0.79
CA CYS A 190 2.78 -8.55 1.47
C CYS A 190 2.86 -9.49 2.69
N LEU A 191 3.58 -10.62 2.58
CA LEU A 191 3.77 -11.55 3.70
C LEU A 191 4.58 -10.90 4.82
N VAL A 192 5.69 -10.24 4.50
CA VAL A 192 6.49 -9.49 5.49
C VAL A 192 5.65 -8.39 6.15
N GLN A 193 4.82 -7.68 5.38
CA GLN A 193 3.91 -6.66 5.91
C GLN A 193 2.85 -7.26 6.84
N LEU A 194 2.31 -8.45 6.52
CA LEU A 194 1.38 -9.16 7.40
C LEU A 194 2.03 -9.50 8.74
N PHE A 195 3.23 -10.08 8.73
CA PHE A 195 3.97 -10.37 9.97
C PHE A 195 4.33 -9.08 10.74
N THR A 196 4.66 -8.01 10.04
CA THR A 196 4.91 -6.69 10.64
C THR A 196 3.66 -6.15 11.34
N THR A 197 2.48 -6.33 10.73
CA THR A 197 1.18 -5.95 11.32
C THR A 197 0.87 -6.77 12.56
N VAL A 198 1.11 -8.09 12.53
CA VAL A 198 0.95 -8.98 13.70
C VAL A 198 1.86 -8.55 14.85
N ARG A 199 3.13 -8.25 14.56
CA ARG A 199 4.09 -7.73 15.56
C ARG A 199 3.64 -6.40 16.13
N ALA A 200 3.22 -5.46 15.28
CA ALA A 200 2.73 -4.15 15.68
C ALA A 200 1.48 -4.27 16.59
N HIS A 201 0.56 -5.18 16.27
CA HIS A 201 -0.63 -5.46 17.08
C HIS A 201 -0.26 -6.01 18.47
N ARG A 202 0.70 -6.94 18.52
CA ARG A 202 1.19 -7.49 19.78
C ARG A 202 1.83 -6.41 20.64
N ILE A 203 2.68 -5.57 20.06
CA ILE A 203 3.32 -4.47 20.77
C ILE A 203 2.27 -3.47 21.27
N SER A 204 1.27 -3.13 20.48
CA SER A 204 0.21 -2.22 20.92
C SER A 204 -0.58 -2.77 22.10
N ASN A 205 -0.84 -4.09 22.16
CA ASN A 205 -1.58 -4.71 23.27
C ASN A 205 -0.71 -4.92 24.53
N ILE A 206 0.61 -5.05 24.38
CA ILE A 206 1.54 -5.31 25.49
C ILE A 206 2.04 -4.00 26.10
N ALA A 207 2.24 -2.98 25.26
CA ALA A 207 2.73 -1.67 25.65
C ALA A 207 1.74 -0.62 25.12
N ASP A 208 0.70 -0.38 25.91
CA ASP A 208 -0.32 0.62 25.63
C ASP A 208 0.31 2.02 25.63
N SER A 209 0.65 2.50 24.44
CA SER A 209 1.06 3.87 24.20
C SER A 209 0.36 4.39 22.95
N THR A 210 0.08 5.70 22.94
CA THR A 210 -0.55 6.36 21.78
C THR A 210 0.29 6.19 20.51
N SER A 211 1.62 6.22 20.64
CA SER A 211 2.56 5.98 19.53
C SER A 211 2.45 4.56 18.98
N ASN A 212 2.42 3.54 19.84
CA ASN A 212 2.30 2.14 19.39
C ASN A 212 0.93 1.87 18.74
N ALA A 213 -0.14 2.46 19.29
CA ALA A 213 -1.48 2.36 18.71
C ALA A 213 -1.55 3.05 17.33
N ASN A 214 -0.99 4.25 17.19
CA ASN A 214 -0.90 4.97 15.93
C ASN A 214 -0.14 4.18 14.87
N TYR A 215 1.02 3.64 15.25
CA TYR A 215 1.85 2.81 14.38
C TYR A 215 1.13 1.54 13.92
N TYR A 216 0.48 0.80 14.82
CA TYR A 216 -0.32 -0.37 14.46
C TYR A 216 -1.44 -0.03 13.46
N ARG A 217 -2.20 1.03 13.71
CA ARG A 217 -3.30 1.46 12.84
C ARG A 217 -2.80 1.88 11.45
N TYR A 218 -1.63 2.52 11.39
CA TYR A 218 -0.97 2.89 10.14
C TYR A 218 -0.52 1.65 9.34
N VAL A 219 0.26 0.76 9.96
CA VAL A 219 0.74 -0.48 9.34
C VAL A 219 -0.41 -1.36 8.83
N HIS A 220 -1.50 -1.46 9.60
CA HIS A 220 -2.72 -2.17 9.21
C HIS A 220 -3.38 -1.54 7.99
N SER A 221 -3.43 -0.21 7.91
CA SER A 221 -4.05 0.50 6.78
C SER A 221 -3.21 0.37 5.50
N ILE A 222 -1.87 0.35 5.62
CA ILE A 222 -0.97 0.05 4.50
C ILE A 222 -1.10 -1.41 4.05
N LEU A 223 -1.24 -2.37 4.98
CA LEU A 223 -1.51 -3.77 4.62
C LEU A 223 -2.80 -3.89 3.79
N LEU A 224 -3.88 -3.21 4.19
CA LEU A 224 -5.13 -3.20 3.42
C LEU A 224 -4.95 -2.62 2.01
N LEU A 225 -4.18 -1.54 1.87
CA LEU A 225 -3.84 -0.98 0.56
C LEU A 225 -3.08 -2.01 -0.29
N MET A 226 -2.09 -2.69 0.29
CA MET A 226 -1.29 -3.69 -0.42
C MET A 226 -2.11 -4.93 -0.82
N MET A 227 -3.07 -5.34 0.01
CA MET A 227 -3.96 -6.47 -0.26
C MET A 227 -4.87 -6.23 -1.47
N TRP A 228 -5.24 -4.98 -1.79
CA TRP A 228 -6.06 -4.68 -2.98
C TRP A 228 -5.29 -4.72 -4.29
N VAL A 229 -3.97 -4.55 -4.25
CA VAL A 229 -3.11 -4.68 -5.43
C VAL A 229 -2.71 -6.15 -5.67
N LEU A 230 -2.71 -6.98 -4.62
CA LEU A 230 -2.29 -8.39 -4.69
C LEU A 230 -3.06 -9.21 -5.76
N PRO A 231 -4.39 -9.15 -5.89
CA PRO A 231 -5.15 -9.89 -6.91
C PRO A 231 -4.74 -9.58 -8.36
N ILE A 232 -4.14 -8.42 -8.62
CA ILE A 232 -3.66 -8.03 -9.95
C ILE A 232 -2.37 -8.80 -10.27
N ASN A 233 -1.53 -9.05 -9.27
CA ASN A 233 -0.24 -9.71 -9.42
C ASN A 233 -0.34 -11.25 -9.38
N LEU A 234 -1.34 -11.82 -8.70
CA LEU A 234 -1.49 -13.27 -8.54
C LEU A 234 -1.64 -14.06 -9.86
N PRO A 235 -2.46 -13.64 -10.85
CA PRO A 235 -2.60 -14.38 -12.09
C PRO A 235 -1.30 -14.44 -12.90
N ILE A 236 -0.56 -13.33 -12.94
CA ILE A 236 0.74 -13.25 -13.63
C ILE A 236 1.75 -14.17 -12.94
N LEU A 237 1.76 -14.14 -11.60
CA LEU A 237 2.61 -15.03 -10.81
C LEU A 237 2.26 -16.50 -11.02
N ALA A 238 0.98 -16.86 -11.07
CA ALA A 238 0.54 -18.25 -11.26
C ALA A 238 0.98 -18.80 -12.63
N VAL A 239 0.85 -17.99 -13.69
CA VAL A 239 1.34 -18.36 -15.03
C VAL A 239 2.86 -18.52 -15.02
N TRP A 240 3.57 -17.62 -14.34
CA TRP A 240 5.03 -17.72 -14.20
C TRP A 240 5.46 -18.98 -13.45
N ILE A 241 4.82 -19.33 -12.32
CA ILE A 241 5.12 -20.55 -11.54
C ILE A 241 4.88 -21.80 -12.40
N ARG A 242 3.76 -21.85 -13.13
CA ARG A 242 3.45 -22.96 -14.03
C ARG A 242 4.53 -23.11 -15.10
N ASN A 243 4.96 -22.00 -15.70
CA ASN A 243 5.97 -22.03 -16.76
C ASN A 243 7.36 -22.40 -16.21
N LEU A 244 7.71 -21.95 -15.00
CA LEU A 244 8.94 -22.37 -14.31
C LEU A 244 8.96 -23.87 -14.05
N ALA A 245 7.81 -24.45 -13.67
CA ALA A 245 7.69 -25.88 -13.42
C ALA A 245 7.82 -26.74 -14.69
N VAL A 246 7.53 -26.18 -15.87
CA VAL A 246 7.58 -26.89 -17.16
C VAL A 246 8.89 -26.65 -17.93
N HIS A 247 9.43 -25.43 -17.91
CA HIS A 247 10.60 -25.02 -18.69
C HIS A 247 11.67 -24.37 -17.82
N TRP A 248 12.24 -25.15 -16.90
CA TRP A 248 13.23 -24.69 -15.92
C TRP A 248 14.50 -24.04 -16.51
N LEU A 249 14.92 -24.46 -17.72
CA LEU A 249 16.21 -24.07 -18.32
C LEU A 249 16.15 -22.90 -19.30
N THR A 250 14.98 -22.35 -19.62
CA THR A 250 14.88 -21.19 -20.52
C THR A 250 14.99 -19.89 -19.73
N PRO A 251 16.03 -19.06 -19.94
CA PRO A 251 16.13 -17.76 -19.29
C PRO A 251 14.94 -16.90 -19.71
N PHE A 252 14.07 -16.58 -18.76
CA PHE A 252 12.89 -15.78 -19.02
C PHE A 252 13.29 -14.35 -19.36
N SER A 253 12.78 -13.81 -20.47
CA SER A 253 12.69 -12.37 -20.65
C SER A 253 11.53 -11.86 -19.80
N SER A 254 11.74 -11.74 -18.49
CA SER A 254 10.80 -11.05 -17.62
C SER A 254 10.95 -9.55 -17.86
N HIS A 255 9.85 -8.82 -17.98
CA HIS A 255 9.89 -7.36 -17.95
C HIS A 255 10.27 -6.93 -16.52
N HIS A 256 11.58 -6.94 -16.21
CA HIS A 256 12.14 -6.61 -14.91
C HIS A 256 12.02 -5.09 -14.67
N ASN A 257 10.81 -4.62 -14.38
CA ASN A 257 10.58 -3.24 -13.98
C ASN A 257 10.80 -3.13 -12.47
N VAL A 258 12.07 -3.08 -12.05
CA VAL A 258 12.47 -2.93 -10.64
C VAL A 258 11.84 -1.69 -10.00
N LEU A 259 11.63 -0.63 -10.79
CA LEU A 259 10.98 0.61 -10.33
C LEU A 259 9.52 0.38 -9.90
N SER A 260 8.86 -0.65 -10.44
CA SER A 260 7.47 -1.01 -10.08
C SER A 260 7.34 -1.69 -8.71
N ILE A 261 8.44 -2.07 -8.07
CA ILE A 261 8.43 -2.80 -6.79
C ILE A 261 9.35 -2.20 -5.73
N MET A 262 10.41 -1.50 -6.14
CA MET A 262 11.36 -0.86 -5.23
C MET A 262 10.66 0.00 -4.16
N PRO A 263 9.68 0.87 -4.48
CA PRO A 263 8.99 1.65 -3.46
C PRO A 263 8.26 0.81 -2.40
N PHE A 264 7.63 -0.30 -2.79
CA PHE A 264 6.98 -1.21 -1.83
C PHE A 264 8.00 -1.92 -0.94
N ILE A 265 9.13 -2.38 -1.50
CA ILE A 265 10.19 -3.02 -0.71
C ILE A 265 10.74 -2.06 0.33
N LEU A 266 11.07 -0.83 -0.07
CA LEU A 266 11.56 0.20 0.84
C LEU A 266 10.52 0.63 1.88
N LEU A 267 9.24 0.72 1.48
CA LEU A 267 8.16 1.03 2.41
C LEU A 267 8.02 -0.08 3.46
N VAL A 268 7.94 -1.34 3.04
CA VAL A 268 7.84 -2.48 3.95
C VAL A 268 9.08 -2.59 4.84
N GLU A 269 10.27 -2.31 4.31
CA GLU A 269 11.48 -2.24 5.13
C GLU A 269 11.34 -1.18 6.24
N ASN A 270 10.97 0.06 5.90
CA ASN A 270 10.74 1.11 6.90
C ASN A 270 9.71 0.69 7.94
N LEU A 271 8.60 0.08 7.53
CA LEU A 271 7.59 -0.42 8.44
C LEU A 271 8.14 -1.53 9.33
N THR A 272 8.89 -2.50 8.81
CA THR A 272 9.50 -3.56 9.65
C THR A 272 10.46 -3.01 10.73
N THR A 273 10.99 -1.80 10.54
CA THR A 273 11.84 -1.12 11.52
C THR A 273 11.08 -0.37 12.62
N GLY A 274 9.75 -0.30 12.54
CA GLY A 274 8.94 0.47 13.47
C GLY A 274 8.82 1.95 13.12
N LYS A 275 9.28 2.36 11.93
CA LYS A 275 9.17 3.76 11.48
C LYS A 275 7.77 4.04 10.97
N MET A 276 7.13 5.05 11.55
CA MET A 276 5.86 5.60 11.09
C MET A 276 6.11 6.86 10.27
N VAL A 277 5.18 7.20 9.36
CA VAL A 277 5.21 8.48 8.65
C VAL A 277 5.15 9.63 9.67
N PRO A 278 6.06 10.62 9.60
CA PRO A 278 6.02 11.79 10.47
C PRO A 278 4.74 12.60 10.26
N GLN A 279 4.31 13.32 11.28
CA GLN A 279 3.21 14.27 11.12
C GLN A 279 3.63 15.42 10.20
N VAL A 280 2.87 15.64 9.12
CA VAL A 280 3.22 16.66 8.12
C VAL A 280 2.33 17.88 8.30
N THR A 281 2.88 18.94 8.90
CA THR A 281 2.19 20.22 9.07
C THR A 281 2.41 21.18 7.89
N SER A 282 3.38 20.88 7.02
CA SER A 282 3.76 21.71 5.87
C SER A 282 2.86 21.51 4.63
N ARG A 283 3.17 22.23 3.54
CA ARG A 283 2.46 22.09 2.25
C ARG A 283 2.47 20.66 1.69
N LEU A 284 3.40 19.81 2.13
CA LEU A 284 3.49 18.40 1.74
C LEU A 284 2.24 17.59 2.11
N ARG A 285 1.47 18.00 3.14
CA ARG A 285 0.17 17.39 3.46
C ARG A 285 -0.81 17.46 2.30
N HIS A 286 -0.82 18.59 1.57
CA HIS A 286 -1.68 18.74 0.41
C HIS A 286 -1.25 17.80 -0.71
N VAL A 287 0.05 17.57 -0.88
CA VAL A 287 0.57 16.61 -1.86
C VAL A 287 0.07 15.19 -1.56
N THR A 288 0.19 14.72 -0.31
CA THR A 288 -0.38 13.41 0.10
C THR A 288 -1.88 13.32 -0.18
N SER A 289 -2.62 14.39 0.13
CA SER A 289 -4.07 14.44 -0.08
C SER A 289 -4.45 14.41 -1.56
N VAL A 290 -3.73 15.16 -2.40
CA VAL A 290 -3.94 15.22 -3.86
C VAL A 290 -3.55 13.89 -4.51
N LEU A 291 -2.46 13.26 -4.07
CA LEU A 291 -1.98 12.01 -4.64
C LEU A 291 -2.93 10.83 -4.32
N LEU A 292 -3.44 10.75 -3.09
CA LEU A 292 -4.44 9.75 -2.71
C LEU A 292 -5.79 9.99 -3.40
N PHE A 293 -6.23 11.25 -3.51
CA PHE A 293 -7.47 11.58 -4.22
C PHE A 293 -7.36 11.35 -5.73
N GLY A 294 -6.24 11.74 -6.33
CA GLY A 294 -5.93 11.51 -7.74
C GLY A 294 -5.89 10.02 -8.04
N THR A 295 -5.31 9.21 -7.15
CA THR A 295 -5.35 7.74 -7.29
C THR A 295 -6.78 7.21 -7.22
N ALA A 296 -7.61 7.69 -6.30
CA ALA A 296 -9.01 7.28 -6.20
C ALA A 296 -9.79 7.62 -7.49
N PHE A 297 -9.59 8.82 -8.03
CA PHE A 297 -10.21 9.25 -9.28
C PHE A 297 -9.71 8.43 -10.49
N CYS A 298 -8.39 8.28 -10.63
CA CYS A 298 -7.80 7.48 -11.71
C CYS A 298 -8.19 6.00 -11.62
N ALA A 299 -8.31 5.44 -10.41
CA ALA A 299 -8.80 4.08 -10.21
C ALA A 299 -10.24 3.92 -10.68
N ALA A 300 -11.11 4.91 -10.41
CA ALA A 300 -12.49 4.88 -10.88
C ALA A 300 -12.62 4.95 -12.41
N VAL A 301 -11.87 5.88 -13.02
CA VAL A 301 -11.98 6.18 -14.46
C VAL A 301 -11.26 5.13 -15.30
N TYR A 302 -10.02 4.77 -14.93
CA TYR A 302 -9.16 3.91 -15.74
C TYR A 302 -9.01 2.49 -15.20
N GLY A 303 -9.33 2.24 -13.93
CA GLY A 303 -9.10 0.95 -13.30
C GLY A 303 -9.94 -0.19 -13.89
N VAL A 304 -11.12 0.14 -14.42
CA VAL A 304 -12.00 -0.85 -15.08
C VAL A 304 -11.41 -1.32 -16.40
N SER A 305 -10.92 -0.40 -17.22
CA SER A 305 -10.33 -0.71 -18.54
C SER A 305 -8.90 -1.24 -18.44
N HIS A 306 -8.10 -0.75 -17.48
CA HIS A 306 -6.68 -1.04 -17.37
C HIS A 306 -6.28 -1.33 -15.92
N ALA A 307 -6.57 -2.54 -15.45
CA ALA A 307 -6.27 -2.96 -14.08
C ALA A 307 -4.77 -2.85 -13.73
N TYR A 308 -3.85 -2.98 -14.70
CA TYR A 308 -2.41 -2.86 -14.43
C TYR A 308 -2.01 -1.45 -13.96
N ILE A 309 -2.73 -0.40 -14.37
CA ILE A 309 -2.46 1.00 -13.96
C ILE A 309 -2.63 1.15 -12.45
N LEU A 310 -3.54 0.40 -11.84
CA LEU A 310 -3.79 0.44 -10.40
C LEU A 310 -2.53 0.11 -9.59
N HIS A 311 -1.74 -0.88 -10.03
CA HIS A 311 -0.46 -1.20 -9.38
C HIS A 311 0.50 -0.01 -9.42
N TYR A 312 0.63 0.64 -10.59
CA TYR A 312 1.52 1.80 -10.75
C TYR A 312 1.08 3.00 -9.90
N LEU A 313 -0.23 3.28 -9.81
CA LEU A 313 -0.75 4.36 -8.97
C LEU A 313 -0.42 4.13 -7.49
N VAL A 314 -0.61 2.91 -7.00
CA VAL A 314 -0.28 2.57 -5.60
C VAL A 314 1.23 2.55 -5.39
N ASN A 315 2.01 2.15 -6.39
CA ASN A 315 3.47 2.24 -6.33
C ASN A 315 3.95 3.70 -6.20
N ILE A 316 3.29 4.65 -6.88
CA ILE A 316 3.54 6.09 -6.72
C ILE A 316 3.18 6.55 -5.30
N ILE A 317 2.06 6.08 -4.72
CA ILE A 317 1.74 6.32 -3.30
C ILE A 317 2.86 5.79 -2.40
N ALA A 318 3.31 4.55 -2.61
CA ALA A 318 4.37 3.95 -1.81
C ALA A 318 5.68 4.75 -1.92
N ALA A 319 6.05 5.20 -3.13
CA ALA A 319 7.24 6.02 -3.36
C ALA A 319 7.14 7.35 -2.62
N TRP A 320 5.98 8.01 -2.69
CA TRP A 320 5.72 9.23 -1.95
C TRP A 320 5.85 9.04 -0.43
N LEU A 321 5.28 7.95 0.10
CA LEU A 321 5.41 7.63 1.53
C LEU A 321 6.88 7.40 1.91
N VAL A 322 7.67 6.69 1.09
CA VAL A 322 9.12 6.51 1.34
C VAL A 322 9.85 7.85 1.37
N ILE A 323 9.53 8.77 0.44
CA ILE A 323 10.09 10.12 0.44
C ILE A 323 9.75 10.84 1.75
N LEU A 324 8.49 10.77 2.21
CA LEU A 324 8.11 11.39 3.49
C LEU A 324 8.90 10.84 4.69
N HIS A 325 9.14 9.53 4.75
CA HIS A 325 10.00 8.95 5.79
C HIS A 325 11.42 9.52 5.70
N SER A 326 11.99 9.62 4.50
CA SER A 326 13.34 10.17 4.30
C SER A 326 13.46 11.66 4.62
N THR A 327 12.37 12.44 4.53
CA THR A 327 12.40 13.87 4.86
C THR A 327 12.36 14.15 6.36
N ALA A 328 11.77 13.26 7.16
CA ALA A 328 11.86 13.37 8.62
C ALA A 328 13.17 12.82 9.16
N ASP A 329 13.69 11.77 8.54
CA ASP A 329 15.04 11.27 8.78
C ASP A 329 16.01 12.09 7.93
N SER A 330 16.16 13.39 8.21
CA SER A 330 17.18 14.25 7.57
C SER A 330 18.51 13.50 7.51
N TRP A 331 18.82 12.98 6.33
CA TRP A 331 20.02 12.25 5.92
C TRP A 331 20.92 11.77 7.07
N SER A 332 20.94 10.45 7.32
CA SER A 332 22.06 9.80 8.02
C SER A 332 23.35 9.83 7.18
N ILE A 333 23.70 10.94 6.54
CA ILE A 333 25.07 11.17 6.04
C ILE A 333 26.05 11.10 7.21
N ALA A 334 25.64 11.53 8.41
CA ALA A 334 26.43 11.29 9.62
C ALA A 334 26.63 9.79 9.90
N GLY A 335 25.63 8.94 9.58
CA GLY A 335 25.74 7.49 9.66
C GLY A 335 26.59 6.87 8.54
N PHE A 336 26.62 7.47 7.35
CA PHE A 336 27.47 7.06 6.24
C PHE A 336 28.96 7.41 6.49
N GLY A 337 29.23 8.57 7.10
CA GLY A 337 30.57 8.96 7.58
C GLY A 337 31.06 8.05 8.71
N ALA A 338 30.22 7.81 9.72
CA ALA A 338 30.52 6.85 10.79
C ALA A 338 30.70 5.40 10.28
N MET A 339 30.09 5.04 9.13
CA MET A 339 30.28 3.74 8.46
C MET A 339 31.65 3.57 7.82
N PHE A 340 32.32 4.67 7.44
CA PHE A 340 33.67 4.64 6.85
C PHE A 340 34.77 4.80 7.91
N GLU A 341 34.44 5.44 9.04
CA GLU A 341 35.39 5.74 10.12
C GLU A 341 35.58 4.56 11.09
N GLY A 342 34.55 3.72 11.28
CA GLY A 342 34.60 2.54 12.17
C GLY A 342 35.49 1.37 11.71
N GLY A 343 36.29 1.53 10.66
CA GLY A 343 37.17 0.48 10.11
C GLY A 343 38.67 0.70 10.33
N THR A 344 39.10 1.81 10.97
CA THR A 344 40.53 2.19 11.00
C THR A 344 41.24 2.07 12.35
N ASP A 345 40.52 1.87 13.47
CA ASP A 345 41.14 1.96 14.81
C ASP A 345 41.41 0.62 15.54
N GLU A 346 41.26 -0.54 14.90
CA GLU A 346 41.52 -1.84 15.54
C GLU A 346 42.96 -2.37 15.36
N SER A 347 43.91 -1.55 14.90
CA SER A 347 45.29 -2.00 14.62
C SER A 347 46.41 -1.30 15.41
N ARG A 348 46.11 -0.33 16.30
CA ARG A 348 47.16 0.53 16.88
C ARG A 348 47.40 0.44 18.39
N ASN A 349 46.93 -0.59 19.09
CA ASN A 349 47.24 -0.70 20.53
C ASN A 349 47.74 -2.09 21.00
N ARG A 350 48.62 -2.69 20.21
CA ARG A 350 49.52 -3.77 20.67
C ARG A 350 50.96 -3.49 20.27
N ARG A 351 51.59 -2.49 20.90
CA ARG A 351 53.05 -2.48 21.04
C ARG A 351 53.52 -1.56 22.16
N LYS A 352 54.36 -2.15 23.04
CA LYS A 352 55.29 -1.57 24.03
C LYS A 352 54.69 -1.37 25.44
N THR A 353 54.83 -2.34 26.37
CA THR A 353 55.97 -2.67 27.29
C THR A 353 56.09 -1.69 28.46
N PRO A 354 56.59 -2.07 29.66
CA PRO A 354 57.78 -2.90 29.92
C PRO A 354 57.54 -4.40 30.01
#